data_AF-A0A6M0FXB4-F1
#
_entry.id   AF-A0A6M0FXB4-F1
#
_cell.length_a   1.000
_cell.length_b   1.000
_cell.length_c   1.000
_cell.angle_alpha   90.00
_cell.angle_beta   90.00
_cell.angle_gamma   90.00
#
_symmetry.space_group_name_H-M   'P 1'
#
loop_
_entity.id
_entity.type
_entity.pdbx_description
1 polymer ?
#
loop_
_entity_poly.entity_id
_entity_poly.type
_entity_poly.pdbx_seq_one_letter_code
_entity_poly.pdbx_strand_id
1 'polypeptide(L)'
;MKNFWRNLPQSAKVFLTLFLLCLSIIRVSDLGQLPVNLQPQVFPTPELKEVGFIVVSKVNGEPIRQAEIQFTFDGAPETRLTNDEGYVRIDVPKRNDIDILIRKKGFKNKIYTINLQADPNRTTKYSLEPITEPTPTPSLSPTLPETSPEVESILNKIAVSVQNWKNSTGHYPDDIGTNEINLGTPPGTPGNRVDWPTDFMYNIDYDHWPLGNGFCYVHVASLGEDGKRNYPRSKEVTQSGKIRKIGDDVVLGIDVYKCGCTIDESIKECREKGGLG
;
A
#
# COMPACT_ATOMS: atom_id res chain seq x y z
N MET A 1 18.55 -38.37 -7.29
CA MET A 1 19.92 -38.05 -6.82
C MET A 1 21.05 -38.56 -7.72
N LYS A 2 21.03 -39.79 -8.26
CA LYS A 2 22.13 -40.33 -9.09
C LYS A 2 22.42 -39.50 -10.37
N ASN A 3 21.39 -38.91 -10.98
CA ASN A 3 21.55 -38.11 -12.20
C ASN A 3 22.18 -36.74 -11.94
N PHE A 4 21.99 -36.16 -10.75
CA PHE A 4 22.57 -34.87 -10.38
C PHE A 4 24.09 -34.95 -10.28
N TRP A 5 24.62 -36.01 -9.66
CA TRP A 5 26.06 -36.21 -9.51
C TRP A 5 26.80 -36.46 -10.83
N ARG A 6 26.14 -37.07 -11.82
CA ARG A 6 26.79 -37.35 -13.11
C ARG A 6 27.06 -36.08 -13.92
N ASN A 7 26.17 -35.10 -13.85
CA ASN A 7 26.22 -33.89 -14.68
C ASN A 7 27.10 -32.78 -14.09
N LEU A 8 27.66 -32.95 -12.89
CA LEU A 8 28.55 -31.96 -12.30
C LEU A 8 29.94 -31.96 -12.98
N PRO A 9 30.53 -30.77 -13.24
CA PRO A 9 31.92 -30.64 -13.63
C PRO A 9 32.85 -31.34 -12.63
N GLN A 10 33.98 -31.86 -13.11
CA GLN A 10 34.93 -32.62 -12.28
C GLN A 10 35.42 -31.81 -11.07
N SER A 11 35.64 -30.51 -11.24
CA SER A 11 36.01 -29.58 -10.17
C SER A 11 34.93 -29.46 -9.08
N ALA A 12 33.66 -29.33 -9.47
CA ALA A 12 32.54 -29.24 -8.53
C ALA A 12 32.38 -30.55 -7.71
N LYS A 13 32.64 -31.71 -8.32
CA LYS A 13 32.64 -32.99 -7.60
C LYS A 13 33.70 -33.00 -6.50
N VAL A 14 34.93 -32.58 -6.83
CA VAL A 14 36.04 -32.50 -5.86
C VAL A 14 35.70 -31.57 -4.71
N PHE A 15 35.23 -30.34 -5.00
CA PHE A 15 34.84 -29.39 -3.96
C PHE A 15 33.71 -29.92 -3.06
N LEU A 16 32.68 -30.54 -3.64
CA LEU A 16 31.56 -31.06 -2.87
C LEU A 16 31.99 -32.25 -1.99
N THR A 17 32.86 -33.13 -2.50
CA THR A 17 33.43 -34.22 -1.68
C THR A 17 34.31 -33.68 -0.56
N LEU A 18 35.14 -32.65 -0.83
CA LEU A 18 35.98 -32.04 0.20
C LEU A 18 35.14 -31.32 1.26
N PHE A 19 34.08 -30.64 0.85
CA PHE A 19 33.13 -29.97 1.74
C PHE A 19 32.41 -30.95 2.65
N LEU A 20 31.94 -32.08 2.11
CA LEU A 20 31.32 -33.15 2.89
C LEU A 20 32.33 -33.83 3.84
N LEU A 21 33.59 -33.95 3.42
CA LEU A 21 34.66 -34.46 4.29
C LEU A 21 35.00 -33.46 5.41
N CYS A 22 34.97 -32.16 5.15
CA CYS A 22 35.13 -31.13 6.18
C CYS A 22 33.97 -31.15 7.17
N LEU A 23 32.73 -31.33 6.70
CA LEU A 23 31.55 -31.46 7.57
C LEU A 23 31.61 -32.70 8.47
N SER A 24 32.24 -33.80 8.02
CA SER A 24 32.38 -35.01 8.85
C SER A 24 33.50 -34.92 9.89
N ILE A 25 34.40 -33.94 9.78
CA ILE A 25 35.46 -33.68 10.77
C ILE A 25 34.98 -32.72 11.87
N ILE A 26 33.88 -31.99 11.67
CA ILE A 26 33.18 -31.27 12.75
C ILE A 26 32.54 -32.33 13.66
N ARG A 27 33.33 -32.83 14.62
CA ARG A 27 32.84 -33.75 15.65
C ARG A 27 31.69 -33.06 16.39
N VAL A 28 30.55 -33.73 16.43
CA VAL A 28 29.33 -33.41 17.21
C VAL A 28 29.57 -33.52 18.73
N SER A 29 30.80 -33.30 19.18
CA SER A 29 31.20 -33.45 20.58
C SER A 29 30.98 -32.18 21.40
N ASP A 30 30.65 -31.05 20.75
CA ASP A 30 30.42 -29.74 21.39
C ASP A 30 29.01 -29.17 21.10
N LEU A 31 28.04 -30.05 20.84
CA LEU A 31 26.61 -29.74 21.08
C LEU A 31 26.23 -30.05 22.54
N GLY A 32 27.19 -29.88 23.46
CA GLY A 32 26.97 -29.90 24.89
C GLY A 32 26.14 -28.69 25.27
N GLN A 33 24.83 -28.91 25.45
CA GLN A 33 23.95 -28.11 26.30
C GLN A 33 24.16 -26.60 26.14
N LEU A 34 23.72 -26.03 25.00
CA LEU A 34 23.24 -24.65 25.12
C LEU A 34 22.16 -24.71 26.21
N PRO A 35 22.29 -23.96 27.33
CA PRO A 35 21.24 -23.89 28.31
C PRO A 35 20.05 -23.27 27.60
N VAL A 36 19.11 -24.11 27.15
CA VAL A 36 17.82 -23.64 26.68
C VAL A 36 17.14 -23.15 27.94
N ASN A 37 17.42 -21.89 28.29
CA ASN A 37 16.73 -21.19 29.34
C ASN A 37 15.32 -20.93 28.81
N LEU A 38 14.46 -21.95 28.91
CA LEU A 38 13.03 -21.90 28.69
C LEU A 38 12.35 -21.14 29.83
N GLN A 39 12.93 -20.03 30.29
CA GLN A 39 12.15 -19.06 31.02
C GLN A 39 11.06 -18.58 30.05
N PRO A 40 9.78 -18.79 30.39
CA PRO A 40 8.69 -18.26 29.59
C PRO A 40 8.96 -16.77 29.40
N GLN A 41 9.18 -16.35 28.16
CA GLN A 41 9.27 -14.93 27.85
C GLN A 41 7.88 -14.37 28.14
N VAL A 42 7.76 -13.69 29.28
CA VAL A 42 6.57 -12.95 29.63
C VAL A 42 6.57 -11.73 28.74
N PHE A 43 5.92 -11.84 27.58
CA PHE A 43 5.67 -10.68 26.75
C PHE A 43 4.76 -9.74 27.55
N PRO A 44 5.16 -8.48 27.75
CA PRO A 44 4.31 -7.54 28.45
C PRO A 44 2.97 -7.46 27.73
N THR A 45 1.88 -7.66 28.46
CA THR A 45 0.54 -7.44 27.92
C THR A 45 0.46 -5.98 27.52
N PRO A 46 0.17 -5.66 26.25
CA PRO A 46 0.10 -4.28 25.79
C PRO A 46 -0.97 -3.51 26.59
N GLU A 47 -0.63 -2.31 27.05
CA GLU A 47 -1.59 -1.42 27.72
C GLU A 47 -2.60 -0.93 26.67
N LEU A 48 -3.83 -1.42 26.77
CA LEU A 48 -4.94 -1.03 25.90
C LEU A 48 -5.66 0.20 26.45
N LYS A 49 -6.13 1.05 25.56
CA LYS A 49 -6.91 2.26 25.84
C LYS A 49 -8.24 2.20 25.07
N GLU A 50 -9.34 2.33 25.78
CA GLU A 50 -10.67 2.43 25.17
C GLU A 50 -10.85 3.79 24.48
N VAL A 51 -11.26 3.79 23.21
CA VAL A 51 -11.55 4.98 22.39
C VAL A 51 -12.94 4.85 21.77
N GLY A 52 -13.71 5.94 21.83
CA GLY A 52 -15.07 6.06 21.30
C GLY A 52 -15.15 6.92 20.04
N PHE A 53 -16.14 6.63 19.21
CA PHE A 53 -16.35 7.29 17.93
C PHE A 53 -17.83 7.55 17.74
N ILE A 54 -18.22 8.80 17.43
CA ILE A 54 -19.59 9.16 17.09
C ILE A 54 -19.62 9.55 15.61
N VAL A 55 -20.49 8.94 14.81
CA VAL A 55 -20.68 9.27 13.40
C VAL A 55 -22.03 9.94 13.21
N VAL A 56 -22.02 11.15 12.66
CA VAL A 56 -23.23 11.93 12.35
C VAL A 56 -23.30 12.31 10.88
N SER A 57 -24.49 12.67 10.43
CA SER A 57 -24.70 13.29 9.12
C SER A 57 -24.29 14.76 9.15
N LYS A 58 -23.53 15.20 8.15
CA LYS A 58 -23.10 16.59 8.02
C LYS A 58 -24.27 17.54 7.74
N VAL A 59 -25.37 17.04 7.17
CA VAL A 59 -26.51 17.87 6.73
C VAL A 59 -27.41 18.26 7.89
N ASN A 60 -27.78 17.29 8.73
CA ASN A 60 -28.74 17.48 9.83
C ASN A 60 -28.15 17.23 11.22
N GLY A 61 -26.90 16.78 11.32
CA GLY A 61 -26.26 16.48 12.61
C GLY A 61 -26.75 15.19 13.27
N GLU A 62 -27.68 14.47 12.64
CA GLU A 62 -28.29 13.25 13.18
C GLU A 62 -27.29 12.08 13.21
N PRO A 63 -27.36 11.21 14.23
CA PRO A 63 -26.51 10.03 14.30
C PRO A 63 -26.72 9.07 13.12
N ILE A 64 -25.62 8.54 12.59
CA ILE A 64 -25.66 7.54 11.52
C ILE A 64 -25.56 6.16 12.13
N ARG A 65 -26.70 5.49 12.25
CA ARG A 65 -26.81 4.10 12.68
C ARG A 65 -26.19 3.15 11.65
N GLN A 66 -25.54 2.07 12.11
CA GLN A 66 -24.97 1.01 11.26
C GLN A 66 -24.03 1.55 10.18
N ALA A 67 -23.19 2.54 10.53
CA ALA A 67 -22.03 2.93 9.73
C ALA A 67 -20.91 1.94 10.03
N GLU A 68 -20.25 1.47 8.99
CA GLU A 68 -19.08 0.59 9.09
C GLU A 68 -17.84 1.43 9.36
N ILE A 69 -17.12 1.11 10.43
CA ILE A 69 -15.83 1.71 10.75
C ILE A 69 -14.79 0.60 10.75
N GLN A 70 -13.81 0.73 9.86
CA GLN A 70 -12.62 -0.12 9.83
C GLN A 70 -11.48 0.62 10.52
N PHE A 71 -10.90 0.02 11.55
CA PHE A 71 -9.76 0.49 12.31
C PHE A 71 -8.51 -0.25 11.84
N THR A 72 -7.44 0.49 11.54
CA THR A 72 -6.13 -0.05 11.21
C THR A 72 -5.11 0.56 12.17
N PHE A 73 -4.52 -0.31 12.98
CA PHE A 73 -3.39 -0.07 13.88
C PHE A 73 -2.57 -1.37 13.92
N ASP A 74 -1.29 -1.33 14.31
CA ASP A 74 -0.34 -2.46 14.29
C ASP A 74 -0.99 -3.86 14.45
N GLY A 75 -1.23 -4.53 13.32
CA GLY A 75 -1.95 -5.79 13.26
C GLY A 75 -3.00 -5.88 12.15
N ALA A 76 -3.90 -6.84 12.31
CA ALA A 76 -5.00 -7.05 11.37
C ALA A 76 -6.08 -5.96 11.55
N PRO A 77 -6.64 -5.41 10.46
CA PRO A 77 -7.72 -4.44 10.57
C PRO A 77 -8.95 -5.01 11.28
N GLU A 78 -9.56 -4.20 12.14
CA GLU A 78 -10.79 -4.54 12.85
C GLU A 78 -11.97 -3.73 12.30
N THR A 79 -13.14 -4.35 12.14
CA THR A 79 -14.35 -3.67 11.65
C THR A 79 -15.46 -3.71 12.69
N ARG A 80 -16.10 -2.56 12.93
CA ARG A 80 -17.28 -2.45 13.80
C ARG A 80 -18.38 -1.64 13.12
N LEU A 81 -19.61 -1.79 13.63
CA LEU A 81 -20.77 -1.02 13.19
C LEU A 81 -21.20 -0.06 14.32
N THR A 82 -21.60 1.15 13.96
CA THR A 82 -22.20 2.08 14.92
C THR A 82 -23.57 1.60 15.39
N ASN A 83 -23.88 1.86 16.66
CA ASN A 83 -25.17 1.59 17.27
C ASN A 83 -26.24 2.62 16.83
N ASP A 84 -27.40 2.61 17.50
CA ASP A 84 -28.54 3.48 17.18
C ASP A 84 -28.26 4.97 17.45
N GLU A 85 -27.27 5.27 18.30
CA GLU A 85 -26.78 6.61 18.61
C GLU A 85 -25.58 7.02 17.73
N GLY A 86 -25.30 6.26 16.67
CA GLY A 86 -24.16 6.51 15.79
C GLY A 86 -22.80 6.28 16.47
N TYR A 87 -22.78 5.57 17.60
CA TYR A 87 -21.60 5.42 18.43
C TYR A 87 -20.95 4.02 18.32
N VAL A 88 -19.63 3.97 18.46
CA VAL A 88 -18.86 2.72 18.56
C VAL A 88 -17.63 2.89 19.46
N ARG A 89 -17.16 1.79 20.07
CA ARG A 89 -15.97 1.73 20.93
C ARG A 89 -15.00 0.66 20.43
N ILE A 90 -13.71 0.88 20.70
CA ILE A 90 -12.64 -0.09 20.45
C ILE A 90 -11.50 0.11 21.47
N ASP A 91 -10.82 -0.99 21.80
CA ASP A 91 -9.61 -0.97 22.63
C ASP A 91 -8.37 -0.94 21.75
N VAL A 92 -7.52 0.08 21.94
CA VAL A 92 -6.39 0.35 21.06
C VAL A 92 -5.10 0.43 21.88
N PRO A 93 -3.97 -0.11 21.40
CA PRO A 93 -2.69 0.06 22.07
C PRO A 93 -2.33 1.55 22.25
N LYS A 94 -1.95 1.95 23.46
CA LYS A 94 -1.76 3.36 23.86
C LYS A 94 -0.78 4.18 23.02
N ARG A 95 0.14 3.54 22.32
CA ARG A 95 1.26 4.21 21.62
C ARG A 95 1.02 4.44 20.13
N ASN A 96 -0.11 4.02 19.60
CA ASN A 96 -0.28 3.91 18.15
C ASN A 96 -1.22 4.98 17.60
N ASP A 97 -0.88 5.47 16.42
CA ASP A 97 -1.82 6.20 15.57
C ASP A 97 -2.83 5.20 14.99
N ILE A 98 -4.05 5.68 14.70
CA ILE A 98 -5.12 4.86 14.14
C ILE A 98 -5.57 5.44 12.82
N ASP A 99 -5.51 4.64 11.77
CA ASP A 99 -6.22 4.94 10.53
C ASP A 99 -7.63 4.37 10.60
N ILE A 100 -8.63 5.22 10.35
CA ILE A 100 -10.03 4.84 10.30
C ILE A 100 -10.61 5.08 8.91
N LEU A 101 -11.40 4.12 8.43
CA LEU A 101 -12.23 4.25 7.22
C LEU A 101 -13.69 4.08 7.61
N ILE A 102 -14.49 5.11 7.35
CA ILE A 102 -15.92 5.14 7.66
C ILE A 102 -16.72 5.00 6.36
N ARG A 103 -17.67 4.06 6.34
CA ARG A 103 -18.55 3.77 5.19
C ARG A 103 -20.01 3.69 5.62
N LYS A 104 -20.90 4.22 4.79
CA LYS A 104 -22.35 4.04 4.92
C LYS A 104 -23.01 4.18 3.54
N LYS A 105 -23.92 3.26 3.21
CA LYS A 105 -24.73 3.38 1.99
C LYS A 105 -25.48 4.73 1.97
N GLY A 106 -25.36 5.46 0.86
CA GLY A 106 -25.93 6.79 0.70
C GLY A 106 -25.05 7.93 1.22
N PHE A 107 -23.83 7.65 1.67
CA PHE A 107 -22.86 8.65 2.13
C PHE A 107 -21.50 8.47 1.45
N LYS A 108 -20.75 9.56 1.33
CA LYS A 108 -19.36 9.54 0.87
C LYS A 108 -18.48 8.90 1.94
N ASN A 109 -17.60 8.00 1.53
CA ASN A 109 -16.62 7.39 2.42
C ASN A 109 -15.62 8.45 2.93
N LYS A 110 -15.08 8.27 4.13
CA LYS A 110 -14.06 9.16 4.71
C LYS A 110 -12.96 8.36 5.37
N ILE A 111 -11.73 8.85 5.23
CA ILE A 111 -10.53 8.30 5.87
C ILE A 111 -9.98 9.36 6.83
N TYR A 112 -9.58 8.95 8.03
CA TYR A 112 -8.93 9.81 9.02
C TYR A 112 -7.76 9.08 9.68
N THR A 113 -6.75 9.84 10.10
CA THR A 113 -5.65 9.35 10.95
C THR A 113 -5.73 10.07 12.29
N ILE A 114 -5.68 9.32 13.39
CA ILE A 114 -5.86 9.83 14.75
C ILE A 114 -4.58 9.59 15.53
N ASN A 115 -4.04 10.66 16.10
CA ASN A 115 -2.91 10.57 17.02
C ASN A 115 -3.42 10.48 18.47
N LEU A 116 -3.35 9.28 19.05
CA LEU A 116 -3.86 9.01 20.40
C LEU A 116 -3.04 9.65 21.53
N GLN A 117 -1.82 10.12 21.24
CA GLN A 117 -0.99 10.84 22.21
C GLN A 117 -1.38 12.32 22.28
N ALA A 118 -1.64 12.94 21.12
CA ALA A 118 -2.00 14.35 21.02
C ALA A 118 -3.45 14.62 21.46
N ASP A 119 -4.37 13.68 21.20
CA ASP A 119 -5.76 13.79 21.64
C ASP A 119 -6.08 12.72 22.69
N PRO A 120 -5.90 13.02 23.99
CA PRO A 120 -6.22 12.07 25.04
C PRO A 120 -7.72 11.84 25.20
N ASN A 121 -8.58 12.65 24.54
CA ASN A 121 -10.03 12.54 24.68
C ASN A 121 -10.54 11.18 24.23
N ARG A 122 -11.54 10.69 24.96
CA ARG A 122 -12.07 9.34 24.79
C ARG A 122 -13.11 9.23 23.69
N THR A 123 -13.54 10.31 23.06
CA THR A 123 -14.59 10.23 22.03
C THR A 123 -14.45 11.32 20.97
N THR A 124 -14.31 10.90 19.72
CA THR A 124 -14.19 11.82 18.56
C THR A 124 -15.46 11.76 17.72
N LYS A 125 -15.93 12.91 17.25
CA LYS A 125 -17.12 13.04 16.40
C LYS A 125 -16.71 13.23 14.93
N TYR A 126 -17.26 12.39 14.06
CA TYR A 126 -17.06 12.41 12.61
C TYR A 126 -18.36 12.71 11.88
N SER A 127 -18.27 13.45 10.78
CA SER A 127 -19.43 13.83 9.97
C SER A 127 -19.30 13.27 8.56
N LEU A 128 -20.32 12.52 8.10
CA LEU A 128 -20.39 12.03 6.73
C LEU A 128 -21.30 12.92 5.87
N GLU A 129 -20.90 13.13 4.63
CA GLU A 129 -21.69 13.83 3.63
C GLU A 129 -22.58 12.83 2.89
N PRO A 130 -23.90 13.04 2.80
CA PRO A 130 -24.75 12.26 1.92
C PRO A 130 -24.24 12.34 0.48
N ILE A 131 -24.37 11.24 -0.26
CA ILE A 131 -24.27 11.28 -1.71
C ILE A 131 -25.56 11.95 -2.17
N THR A 132 -25.49 13.25 -2.48
CA THR A 132 -26.55 13.87 -3.26
C THR A 132 -26.55 13.13 -4.59
N GLU A 133 -27.57 12.30 -4.83
CA GLU A 133 -27.81 11.79 -6.18
C GLU A 133 -27.77 13.03 -7.09
N PRO A 134 -26.93 13.04 -8.14
CA PRO A 134 -26.92 14.17 -9.04
C PRO A 134 -28.36 14.32 -9.53
N THR A 135 -28.99 15.47 -9.23
CA THR A 135 -30.20 15.89 -9.93
C THR A 135 -29.93 15.60 -11.39
N PRO A 136 -30.78 14.85 -12.12
CA PRO A 136 -30.50 14.43 -13.48
C PRO A 136 -30.32 15.67 -14.35
N THR A 137 -29.09 16.15 -14.43
CA THR A 137 -28.66 17.11 -15.43
C THR A 137 -28.81 16.35 -16.73
N PRO A 138 -29.54 16.86 -17.73
CA PRO A 138 -29.54 16.27 -19.06
C PRO A 138 -28.08 16.25 -19.55
N SER A 139 -27.43 15.10 -19.38
CA SER A 139 -26.02 14.90 -19.69
C SER A 139 -25.89 14.67 -21.18
N LEU A 140 -25.29 15.64 -21.86
CA LEU A 140 -24.79 15.51 -23.22
C LEU A 140 -23.27 15.20 -23.22
N SER A 141 -22.72 14.72 -22.10
CA SER A 141 -21.33 14.30 -22.00
C SER A 141 -21.23 12.76 -22.03
N PRO A 142 -20.28 12.21 -22.80
CA PRO A 142 -20.20 10.79 -23.07
C PRO A 142 -19.90 10.03 -21.77
N THR A 143 -20.79 9.09 -21.44
CA THR A 143 -20.60 8.13 -20.37
C THR A 143 -19.22 7.48 -20.53
N LEU A 144 -18.31 7.74 -19.57
CA LEU A 144 -17.03 7.05 -19.54
C LEU A 144 -17.34 5.55 -19.26
N PRO A 145 -16.90 4.61 -20.12
CA PRO A 145 -17.27 3.22 -19.95
C PRO A 145 -16.68 2.68 -18.65
N GLU A 146 -17.52 1.94 -17.91
CA GLU A 146 -17.12 1.00 -16.88
C GLU A 146 -15.83 0.27 -17.29
N THR A 147 -14.70 0.59 -16.63
CA THR A 147 -13.36 0.01 -16.89
C THR A 147 -13.18 -0.42 -18.34
N SER A 148 -13.19 0.56 -19.25
CA SER A 148 -12.98 0.25 -20.67
C SER A 148 -11.73 -0.63 -20.80
N PRO A 149 -11.78 -1.74 -21.57
CA PRO A 149 -10.59 -2.53 -21.90
C PRO A 149 -9.42 -1.69 -22.44
N GLU A 150 -9.73 -0.51 -22.96
CA GLU A 150 -8.77 0.53 -23.32
C GLU A 150 -7.94 1.03 -22.14
N VAL A 151 -8.57 1.40 -21.00
CA VAL A 151 -7.87 1.86 -19.78
C VAL A 151 -6.94 0.76 -19.26
N GLU A 152 -7.42 -0.48 -19.19
CA GLU A 152 -6.57 -1.60 -18.76
C GLU A 152 -5.39 -1.82 -19.70
N SER A 153 -5.61 -1.74 -21.01
CA SER A 153 -4.55 -1.84 -22.02
C SER A 153 -3.48 -0.76 -21.84
N ILE A 154 -3.89 0.47 -21.54
CA ILE A 154 -2.98 1.60 -21.28
C ILE A 154 -2.14 1.36 -20.03
N LEU A 155 -2.79 1.03 -18.91
CA LEU A 155 -2.09 0.78 -17.65
C LEU A 155 -1.09 -0.38 -17.81
N ASN A 156 -1.43 -1.42 -18.58
CA ASN A 156 -0.51 -2.51 -18.88
C ASN A 156 0.69 -2.05 -19.72
N LYS A 157 0.49 -1.25 -20.78
CA LYS A 157 1.59 -0.71 -21.58
C LYS A 157 2.56 0.12 -20.74
N ILE A 158 1.99 0.95 -19.86
CA ILE A 158 2.74 1.73 -18.88
C ILE A 158 3.54 0.82 -17.95
N ALA A 159 2.89 -0.18 -17.33
CA ALA A 159 3.54 -1.08 -16.39
C ALA A 159 4.72 -1.83 -17.05
N VAL A 160 4.56 -2.23 -18.32
CA VAL A 160 5.65 -2.82 -19.11
C VAL A 160 6.79 -1.82 -19.33
N SER A 161 6.49 -0.56 -19.66
CA SER A 161 7.51 0.49 -19.83
C SER A 161 8.31 0.74 -18.54
N VAL A 162 7.61 0.83 -17.40
CA VAL A 162 8.20 0.99 -16.06
C VAL A 162 9.09 -0.21 -15.70
N GLN A 163 8.65 -1.44 -15.99
CA GLN A 163 9.45 -2.65 -15.75
C GLN A 163 10.68 -2.72 -16.65
N ASN A 164 10.55 -2.34 -17.93
CA ASN A 164 11.68 -2.26 -18.84
C ASN A 164 12.72 -1.23 -18.39
N TRP A 165 12.28 -0.09 -17.86
CA TRP A 165 13.17 0.90 -17.26
C TRP A 165 13.92 0.33 -16.06
N LYS A 166 13.21 -0.28 -15.10
CA LYS A 166 13.85 -0.95 -13.96
C LYS A 166 14.91 -1.95 -14.40
N ASN A 167 14.61 -2.75 -15.44
CA ASN A 167 15.55 -3.74 -15.94
C ASN A 167 16.79 -3.12 -16.59
N SER A 168 16.69 -1.91 -17.16
CA SER A 168 17.83 -1.25 -17.82
C SER A 168 18.67 -0.38 -16.87
N THR A 169 18.05 0.28 -15.89
CA THR A 169 18.74 1.18 -14.96
C THR A 169 19.03 0.57 -13.58
N GLY A 170 18.33 -0.51 -13.23
CA GLY A 170 18.41 -1.15 -11.91
C GLY A 170 17.48 -0.57 -10.85
N HIS A 171 16.74 0.51 -11.17
CA HIS A 171 15.84 1.20 -10.25
C HIS A 171 14.55 1.62 -10.96
N TYR A 172 13.48 1.84 -10.20
CA TYR A 172 12.25 2.37 -10.78
C TYR A 172 12.39 3.85 -11.16
N PRO A 173 11.60 4.33 -12.14
CA PRO A 173 11.50 5.75 -12.46
C PRO A 173 11.16 6.60 -11.23
N ASP A 174 11.60 7.86 -11.23
CA ASP A 174 11.18 8.80 -10.20
C ASP A 174 9.67 9.07 -10.30
N ASP A 175 9.04 9.24 -9.14
CA ASP A 175 7.65 9.66 -9.01
C ASP A 175 7.42 11.01 -9.70
N ILE A 176 6.46 11.01 -10.60
CA ILE A 176 5.97 12.20 -11.29
C ILE A 176 4.76 12.68 -10.51
N GLY A 177 5.00 13.43 -9.42
CA GLY A 177 3.92 13.91 -8.56
C GLY A 177 2.75 14.49 -9.39
N THR A 178 1.52 14.29 -8.91
CA THR A 178 0.22 14.45 -9.62
C THR A 178 0.00 15.72 -10.45
N ASN A 179 0.87 16.72 -10.36
CA ASN A 179 0.78 18.01 -11.06
C ASN A 179 1.89 18.24 -12.09
N GLU A 180 2.83 17.30 -12.28
CA GLU A 180 3.99 17.45 -13.17
C GLU A 180 3.97 16.59 -14.43
N ILE A 181 2.82 16.03 -14.79
CA ILE A 181 2.61 15.49 -16.14
C ILE A 181 2.44 16.66 -17.12
N ASN A 182 3.53 17.38 -17.37
CA ASN A 182 3.67 18.15 -18.60
C ASN A 182 3.74 17.14 -19.75
N LEU A 183 2.58 16.79 -20.31
CA LEU A 183 2.36 15.96 -21.51
C LEU A 183 3.01 16.54 -22.80
N GLY A 184 4.08 17.35 -22.69
CA GLY A 184 4.58 18.16 -23.79
C GLY A 184 6.08 18.41 -23.85
N THR A 185 6.90 17.78 -23.00
CA THR A 185 8.36 17.86 -23.19
C THR A 185 8.80 16.84 -24.22
N PRO A 186 9.52 17.22 -25.30
CA PRO A 186 9.90 16.29 -26.37
C PRO A 186 10.74 15.12 -25.85
N PRO A 187 10.65 13.93 -26.48
CA PRO A 187 11.57 12.82 -26.23
C PRO A 187 13.01 13.31 -26.39
N GLY A 188 13.88 13.02 -25.42
CA GLY A 188 15.31 13.34 -25.50
C GLY A 188 15.83 14.50 -24.62
N THR A 189 15.03 15.01 -23.69
CA THR A 189 15.60 15.84 -22.60
C THR A 189 16.27 14.91 -21.58
N PRO A 190 17.60 14.98 -21.33
CA PRO A 190 18.28 14.06 -20.42
C PRO A 190 17.86 14.34 -18.98
N GLY A 191 16.99 13.48 -18.46
CA GLY A 191 16.52 13.45 -17.09
C GLY A 191 15.63 12.22 -16.91
N ASN A 192 15.54 11.69 -15.68
CA ASN A 192 14.90 10.43 -15.28
C ASN A 192 13.39 10.30 -15.61
N ARG A 193 12.98 10.43 -16.88
CA ARG A 193 11.59 10.28 -17.30
C ARG A 193 11.46 9.09 -18.22
N VAL A 194 10.56 8.19 -17.86
CA VAL A 194 10.01 7.20 -18.79
C VAL A 194 9.22 7.95 -19.85
N ASP A 195 9.39 7.56 -21.11
CA ASP A 195 8.53 8.03 -22.20
C ASP A 195 7.14 7.43 -21.99
N TRP A 196 6.28 8.17 -21.30
CA TRP A 196 4.88 7.82 -21.12
C TRP A 196 4.15 7.98 -22.47
N PRO A 197 3.18 7.12 -22.78
CA PRO A 197 2.30 7.32 -23.92
C PRO A 197 1.65 8.72 -23.89
N THR A 198 2.01 9.60 -24.83
CA THR A 198 1.54 11.00 -24.88
C THR A 198 0.20 11.16 -25.59
N ASP A 199 -0.29 10.10 -26.22
CA ASP A 199 -1.54 10.03 -26.97
C ASP A 199 -2.78 9.80 -26.08
N PHE A 200 -2.62 9.79 -24.76
CA PHE A 200 -3.71 9.50 -23.83
C PHE A 200 -4.25 10.74 -23.11
N MET A 201 -5.58 10.86 -23.14
CA MET A 201 -6.34 11.94 -22.50
C MET A 201 -6.68 11.68 -21.02
N TYR A 202 -6.22 10.57 -20.44
CA TYR A 202 -6.54 10.20 -19.07
C TYR A 202 -5.54 10.82 -18.09
N ASN A 203 -6.03 11.25 -16.93
CA ASN A 203 -5.18 11.65 -15.81
C ASN A 203 -4.56 10.38 -15.21
N ILE A 204 -3.30 10.12 -15.55
CA ILE A 204 -2.55 9.00 -15.01
C ILE A 204 -1.83 9.45 -13.73
N ASP A 205 -1.76 8.56 -12.76
CA ASP A 205 -1.00 8.75 -11.53
C ASP A 205 -0.03 7.57 -11.38
N TYR A 206 1.23 7.87 -11.09
CA TYR A 206 2.27 6.88 -10.89
C TYR A 206 2.96 7.19 -9.59
N ASP A 207 2.85 6.30 -8.61
CA ASP A 207 3.37 6.53 -7.27
C ASP A 207 4.18 5.33 -6.77
N HIS A 208 5.01 5.63 -5.77
CA HIS A 208 5.71 4.65 -4.94
C HIS A 208 5.30 4.84 -3.49
N TRP A 209 4.96 3.76 -2.82
CA TRP A 209 4.52 3.79 -1.43
C TRP A 209 5.41 2.92 -0.54
N PRO A 210 5.92 3.44 0.59
CA PRO A 210 6.58 2.58 1.56
C PRO A 210 5.56 1.61 2.15
N LEU A 211 5.93 0.33 2.19
CA LEU A 211 5.19 -0.72 2.90
C LEU A 211 5.77 -0.99 4.29
N GLY A 212 6.94 -0.42 4.59
CA GLY A 212 7.74 -0.73 5.76
C GLY A 212 8.67 -1.90 5.57
N ASN A 213 9.45 -2.19 6.61
CA ASN A 213 10.45 -3.27 6.63
C ASN A 213 11.44 -3.21 5.45
N GLY A 214 11.72 -2.02 4.92
CA GLY A 214 12.60 -1.82 3.78
C GLY A 214 11.95 -2.08 2.43
N PHE A 215 10.63 -2.26 2.35
CA PHE A 215 9.90 -2.52 1.11
C PHE A 215 9.07 -1.33 0.66
N CYS A 216 8.94 -1.19 -0.67
CA CYS A 216 8.09 -0.24 -1.33
C CYS A 216 7.22 -0.95 -2.36
N TYR A 217 6.06 -0.37 -2.63
CA TYR A 217 5.10 -0.80 -3.63
C TYR A 217 5.04 0.25 -4.73
N VAL A 218 5.00 -0.19 -5.98
CA VAL A 218 4.88 0.68 -7.15
C VAL A 218 3.61 0.32 -7.92
N HIS A 219 2.89 1.35 -8.37
CA HIS A 219 1.67 1.19 -9.15
C HIS A 219 1.48 2.31 -10.16
N VAL A 220 0.55 2.07 -11.08
CA VAL A 220 -0.03 3.11 -11.93
C VAL A 220 -1.53 3.11 -11.72
N ALA A 221 -2.15 4.29 -11.73
CA ALA A 221 -3.59 4.44 -11.75
C ALA A 221 -4.05 5.37 -12.87
N SER A 222 -5.25 5.12 -13.37
CA SER A 222 -6.05 6.14 -14.05
C SER A 222 -6.95 6.76 -13.00
N LEU A 223 -6.85 8.08 -12.82
CA LEU A 223 -7.79 8.85 -12.02
C LEU A 223 -9.14 8.89 -12.75
N GLY A 224 -10.21 8.83 -11.98
CA GLY A 224 -11.57 8.91 -12.52
C GLY A 224 -11.96 10.30 -13.02
N GLU A 225 -13.26 10.52 -13.18
CA GLU A 225 -13.81 11.72 -13.82
C GLU A 225 -13.52 13.00 -13.03
N ASP A 226 -13.39 12.90 -11.70
CA ASP A 226 -13.10 14.05 -10.86
C ASP A 226 -11.62 14.48 -10.89
N GLY A 227 -10.77 13.68 -11.55
CA GLY A 227 -9.33 13.91 -11.67
C GLY A 227 -8.60 13.87 -10.32
N LYS A 228 -9.19 13.24 -9.29
CA LYS A 228 -8.62 13.14 -7.95
C LYS A 228 -8.34 11.70 -7.61
N ARG A 229 -7.30 11.51 -6.80
CA ARG A 229 -6.94 10.23 -6.22
C ARG A 229 -7.98 9.79 -5.20
N ASN A 230 -8.61 8.65 -5.42
CA ASN A 230 -9.60 7.99 -4.58
C ASN A 230 -9.08 6.72 -3.87
N TYR A 231 -7.80 6.36 -4.08
CA TYR A 231 -7.10 5.28 -3.36
C TYR A 231 -6.18 5.78 -2.22
N PRO A 232 -5.93 4.96 -1.17
CA PRO A 232 -5.15 5.38 0.01
C PRO A 232 -3.66 5.56 -0.30
N ARG A 233 -3.01 6.48 0.44
CA ARG A 233 -1.58 6.85 0.31
C ARG A 233 -0.65 6.16 1.31
N SER A 234 -0.85 4.87 1.61
CA SER A 234 -0.09 4.24 2.72
C SER A 234 -0.04 2.72 2.74
N LYS A 235 -0.30 2.03 1.63
CA LYS A 235 -0.25 0.56 1.59
C LYS A 235 -0.37 0.02 0.17
N GLU A 236 -0.13 -1.27 0.03
CA GLU A 236 -0.46 -2.04 -1.16
C GLU A 236 -1.97 -1.91 -1.46
N VAL A 237 -2.27 -1.35 -2.62
CA VAL A 237 -3.65 -1.09 -3.07
C VAL A 237 -4.22 -2.30 -3.82
N THR A 238 -3.37 -2.97 -4.59
CA THR A 238 -3.64 -4.18 -5.37
C THR A 238 -2.35 -4.99 -5.52
N GLN A 239 -2.49 -6.29 -5.80
CA GLN A 239 -1.34 -7.18 -6.01
C GLN A 239 -0.59 -6.83 -7.29
N SER A 240 0.71 -7.14 -7.33
CA SER A 240 1.53 -7.02 -8.54
C SER A 240 0.90 -7.77 -9.73
N GLY A 241 0.76 -7.08 -10.85
CA GLY A 241 0.12 -7.59 -12.06
C GLY A 241 -1.41 -7.68 -11.99
N LYS A 242 -2.06 -7.12 -10.97
CA LYS A 242 -3.52 -7.11 -10.83
C LYS A 242 -4.10 -5.71 -10.90
N ILE A 243 -5.17 -5.58 -11.68
CA ILE A 243 -5.99 -4.37 -11.77
C ILE A 243 -7.09 -4.43 -10.70
N ARG A 244 -7.36 -3.28 -10.07
CA ARG A 244 -8.44 -3.09 -9.11
C ARG A 244 -9.11 -1.74 -9.31
N LYS A 245 -10.44 -1.72 -9.29
CA LYS A 245 -11.24 -0.49 -9.28
C LYS A 245 -11.47 0.00 -7.84
N ILE A 246 -11.27 1.29 -7.60
CA ILE A 246 -11.49 1.93 -6.29
C ILE A 246 -12.21 3.25 -6.50
N GLY A 247 -13.51 3.27 -6.22
CA GLY A 247 -14.34 4.39 -6.65
C GLY A 247 -14.44 4.41 -8.18
N ASP A 248 -14.05 5.53 -8.78
CA ASP A 248 -13.89 5.74 -10.22
C ASP A 248 -12.45 5.54 -10.72
N ASP A 249 -11.48 5.36 -9.83
CA ASP A 249 -10.09 5.08 -10.20
C ASP A 249 -9.88 3.61 -10.61
N VAL A 250 -8.94 3.41 -11.54
CA VAL A 250 -8.47 2.08 -11.95
C VAL A 250 -6.99 1.99 -11.62
N VAL A 251 -6.61 1.10 -10.70
CA VAL A 251 -5.25 0.95 -10.20
C VAL A 251 -4.66 -0.39 -10.64
N LEU A 252 -3.46 -0.37 -11.21
CA LEU A 252 -2.66 -1.56 -11.55
C LEU A 252 -1.40 -1.59 -10.67
N GLY A 253 -1.28 -2.63 -9.86
CA GLY A 253 -0.07 -2.89 -9.09
C GLY A 253 1.03 -3.40 -10.00
N ILE A 254 2.22 -2.80 -9.91
CA ILE A 254 3.34 -3.14 -10.79
C ILE A 254 4.28 -4.12 -10.07
N ASP A 255 4.75 -3.78 -8.88
CA ASP A 255 5.68 -4.61 -8.11
C ASP A 255 5.77 -4.21 -6.63
N VAL A 256 6.38 -5.09 -5.84
CA VAL A 256 6.90 -4.80 -4.49
C VAL A 256 8.40 -5.05 -4.49
N TYR A 257 9.20 -4.05 -4.10
CA TYR A 257 10.65 -4.10 -4.17
C TYR A 257 11.30 -3.58 -2.89
N LYS A 258 12.57 -3.96 -2.69
CA LYS A 258 13.36 -3.49 -1.54
C LYS A 258 13.87 -2.08 -1.85
N CYS A 259 13.42 -1.10 -1.07
CA CYS A 259 13.80 0.31 -1.20
C CYS A 259 14.51 0.86 0.04
N GLY A 260 14.67 0.06 1.10
CA GLY A 260 15.36 0.50 2.32
C GLY A 260 14.57 1.47 3.21
N CYS A 261 13.31 1.77 2.86
CA CYS A 261 12.42 2.61 3.67
C CYS A 261 11.90 1.94 4.94
N THR A 262 11.87 2.68 6.03
CA THR A 262 11.04 2.35 7.21
C THR A 262 9.62 2.90 7.04
N ILE A 263 8.64 2.39 7.81
CA ILE A 263 7.23 2.86 7.74
C ILE A 263 7.10 4.33 8.15
N ASP A 264 7.98 4.79 9.04
CA ASP A 264 7.93 6.13 9.62
C ASP A 264 8.68 7.19 8.79
N GLU A 265 9.45 6.75 7.78
CA GLU A 265 10.16 7.66 6.89
C GLU A 265 9.23 8.17 5.80
N SER A 266 9.22 9.48 5.63
CA SER A 266 8.56 10.07 4.46
C SER A 266 9.24 9.55 3.18
N ILE A 267 8.48 9.42 2.09
CA ILE A 267 9.03 9.06 0.76
C ILE A 267 10.20 9.98 0.39
N LYS A 268 10.15 11.25 0.81
CA LYS A 268 11.23 12.21 0.60
C LYS A 268 12.52 11.81 1.34
N GLU A 269 12.44 11.42 2.60
CA GLU A 269 13.59 10.95 3.38
C GLU A 269 14.16 9.64 2.83
N CYS A 270 13.31 8.76 2.30
CA CYS A 270 13.75 7.57 1.59
C CYS A 270 14.54 7.89 0.31
N ARG A 271 14.10 8.89 -0.46
CA ARG A 271 14.81 9.35 -1.68
C ARG A 271 16.20 9.86 -1.32
N GLU A 272 16.30 10.69 -0.29
CA GLU A 272 17.56 11.32 0.13
C GLU A 272 18.58 10.31 0.67
N LYS A 273 18.13 9.17 1.22
CA LYS A 273 19.01 8.09 1.70
C LYS A 273 19.50 7.14 0.60
N GLY A 274 19.18 7.41 -0.66
CA GLY A 274 19.61 6.59 -1.81
C GLY A 274 18.88 5.24 -1.92
N GLY A 275 17.73 5.10 -1.25
CA GLY A 275 16.91 3.88 -1.30
C GLY A 275 15.98 3.80 -2.52
N LEU A 276 15.80 4.92 -3.22
CA LEU A 276 14.95 5.04 -4.41
C LEU A 276 15.75 5.43 -5.68
N GLY A 277 17.08 5.38 -5.62
CA GLY A 277 17.95 5.61 -6.78
C GLY A 277 18.35 4.33 -7.49
#